data_AF-A0A314UGJ1-F1
#
_entry.id   AF-A0A314UGJ1-F1
#
_cell.length_a   1.000
_cell.length_b   1.000
_cell.length_c   1.000
_cell.angle_alpha   90.00
_cell.angle_beta   90.00
_cell.angle_gamma   90.00
#
_symmetry.space_group_name_H-M   'P 1'
#
loop_
_entity.id
_entity.type
_entity.pdbx_description
1 polymer ?
#
loop_
_entity_poly.entity_id
_entity_poly.type
_entity_poly.pdbx_seq_one_letter_code
_entity_poly.pdbx_strand_id
1 'polypeptide(L)'
;MLMCKITLLHLCHCAPPAFEPASLSSAFSYPPLSFTQQAHAQVLTYGLQQNPFLATNLISAYDLCGNPTKSKLVFHSIELKSVYLWNSLINGYVRNFVYNEAFELFEKLCNCNVLPDDYTLATVAKFSGKVHLVARKSVHGKSIRVGYVLHTVVANSLMPMYCKCGNFGECRKVFEEMAQRNVGSWNAITA
;
A
#
# COMPACT_ATOMS: atom_id res chain seq x y z
N MET A 1 28.18 -7.94 -7.90
CA MET A 1 26.93 -7.15 -7.91
C MET A 1 26.71 -6.51 -9.28
N LEU A 2 26.51 -7.33 -10.33
CA LEU A 2 26.27 -6.84 -11.71
C LEU A 2 25.65 -7.94 -12.61
N MET A 3 24.72 -8.75 -12.09
CA MET A 3 24.12 -9.88 -12.84
C MET A 3 22.60 -9.78 -13.05
N CYS A 4 21.91 -8.78 -12.51
CA CYS A 4 20.44 -8.60 -12.71
C CYS A 4 20.04 -7.64 -13.84
N LYS A 5 20.98 -7.07 -14.61
CA LYS A 5 20.66 -6.20 -15.75
C LYS A 5 20.76 -6.87 -17.12
N ILE A 6 21.29 -8.09 -17.23
CA ILE A 6 21.58 -8.73 -18.52
C ILE A 6 20.41 -9.61 -19.02
N THR A 7 19.50 -10.05 -18.16
CA THR A 7 18.35 -10.87 -18.58
C THR A 7 17.26 -10.09 -19.34
N LEU A 8 17.40 -8.76 -19.47
CA LEU A 8 16.48 -7.91 -20.25
C LEU A 8 16.94 -7.64 -21.69
N LEU A 9 18.12 -8.11 -22.12
CA LEU A 9 18.70 -7.78 -23.44
C LEU A 9 18.47 -8.81 -24.55
N HIS A 10 17.85 -9.97 -24.28
CA HIS A 10 17.64 -11.01 -25.30
C HIS A 10 16.23 -11.11 -25.92
N LEU A 11 15.34 -10.16 -25.67
CA LEU A 11 14.01 -10.11 -26.32
C LEU A 11 13.83 -8.92 -27.28
N CYS A 12 14.92 -8.24 -27.67
CA CYS A 12 14.92 -7.19 -28.69
C CYS A 12 15.02 -7.78 -30.11
N HIS A 13 13.96 -8.37 -30.65
CA HIS A 13 13.77 -8.53 -32.10
C HIS A 13 12.27 -8.40 -32.41
N CYS A 14 11.78 -7.16 -32.39
CA CYS A 14 10.63 -6.60 -33.13
C CYS A 14 10.21 -5.27 -32.47
N ALA A 15 10.70 -4.15 -32.99
CA ALA A 15 10.09 -2.81 -32.80
C ALA A 15 9.36 -2.45 -34.11
N PRO A 16 8.18 -1.79 -34.09
CA PRO A 16 8.10 -0.32 -33.95
C PRO A 16 6.77 0.21 -33.32
N PRO A 17 6.47 1.54 -33.26
CA PRO A 17 7.32 2.73 -33.27
C PRO A 17 7.13 3.64 -32.02
N ALA A 18 8.11 4.54 -31.82
CA ALA A 18 8.02 5.86 -31.18
C ALA A 18 7.48 5.97 -29.74
N PHE A 19 8.40 5.88 -28.77
CA PHE A 19 8.25 6.55 -27.47
C PHE A 19 8.74 8.00 -27.61
N GLU A 20 7.84 8.94 -27.83
CA GLU A 20 8.06 10.34 -27.44
C GLU A 20 7.44 10.59 -26.06
N PRO A 21 8.10 11.32 -25.15
CA PRO A 21 7.54 11.70 -23.87
C PRO A 21 6.73 12.99 -24.06
N ALA A 22 5.54 12.88 -24.64
CA ALA A 22 4.65 14.01 -24.83
C ALA A 22 3.59 14.09 -23.71
N SER A 23 3.68 15.19 -22.95
CA SER A 23 2.59 15.92 -22.29
C SER A 23 1.75 15.21 -21.21
N LEU A 24 2.00 15.65 -19.99
CA LEU A 24 1.11 15.62 -18.82
C LEU A 24 -0.37 15.92 -19.16
N SER A 25 -1.25 15.27 -18.40
CA SER A 25 -2.69 15.55 -18.22
C SER A 25 -3.67 14.91 -19.21
N SER A 26 -4.07 13.65 -18.93
CA SER A 26 -5.50 13.26 -18.77
C SER A 26 -5.60 11.77 -18.41
N ALA A 27 -6.37 11.47 -17.35
CA ALA A 27 -6.86 10.15 -16.92
C ALA A 27 -5.84 8.98 -16.84
N PHE A 28 -5.67 8.39 -15.65
CA PHE A 28 -4.90 7.16 -15.42
C PHE A 28 -5.11 6.13 -16.55
N SER A 29 -4.17 6.05 -17.49
CA SER A 29 -4.15 4.97 -18.48
C SER A 29 -3.68 3.72 -17.76
N TYR A 30 -4.63 3.02 -17.15
CA TYR A 30 -4.37 1.73 -16.55
C TYR A 30 -3.88 0.77 -17.64
N PRO A 31 -2.88 -0.08 -17.37
CA PRO A 31 -2.51 -1.10 -18.34
C PRO A 31 -3.77 -1.91 -18.69
N PRO A 32 -4.02 -2.22 -19.97
CA PRO A 32 -5.19 -2.99 -20.35
C PRO A 32 -5.17 -4.34 -19.62
N LEU A 33 -6.33 -4.78 -19.13
CA LEU A 33 -6.45 -6.01 -18.34
C LEU A 33 -5.83 -7.22 -19.06
N SER A 34 -5.89 -7.24 -20.39
CA SER A 34 -5.27 -8.26 -21.24
C SER A 34 -3.76 -8.38 -21.02
N PHE A 35 -3.05 -7.26 -20.90
CA PHE A 35 -1.60 -7.25 -20.65
C PHE A 35 -1.28 -7.83 -19.27
N THR A 36 -2.02 -7.42 -18.24
CA THR A 36 -1.86 -7.98 -16.88
C THR A 36 -2.17 -9.48 -16.85
N GLN A 37 -3.15 -9.95 -17.62
CA GLN A 37 -3.46 -11.37 -17.75
C GLN A 37 -2.34 -12.15 -18.48
N GLN A 38 -1.74 -11.58 -19.53
CA GLN A 38 -0.63 -12.20 -20.24
C GLN A 38 0.60 -12.32 -19.33
N ALA A 39 0.96 -11.25 -18.61
CA ALA A 39 2.04 -11.28 -17.64
C ALA A 39 1.78 -12.32 -16.53
N HIS A 40 0.55 -12.38 -16.00
CA HIS A 40 0.18 -13.39 -15.00
C HIS A 40 0.28 -14.82 -15.56
N ALA A 41 -0.17 -15.05 -16.80
CA ALA A 41 -0.04 -16.35 -17.46
C ALA A 41 1.44 -16.76 -17.59
N GLN A 42 2.33 -15.83 -17.98
CA GLN A 42 3.76 -16.08 -18.04
C GLN A 42 4.35 -16.48 -16.68
N VAL A 43 3.99 -15.78 -15.61
CA VAL A 43 4.41 -16.12 -14.24
C VAL A 43 4.01 -17.55 -13.87
N LEU A 44 2.80 -17.96 -14.22
CA LEU A 44 2.32 -19.33 -13.99
C LEU A 44 3.06 -20.36 -14.84
N THR A 45 3.26 -20.09 -16.14
CA THR A 45 3.94 -21.04 -17.05
C THR A 45 5.40 -21.27 -16.67
N TYR A 46 6.08 -20.27 -16.09
CA TYR A 46 7.45 -20.40 -15.63
C TYR A 46 7.56 -20.94 -14.18
N GLY A 47 6.44 -21.26 -13.52
CA GLY A 47 6.45 -21.75 -12.15
C GLY A 47 6.85 -20.68 -11.11
N LEU A 48 6.73 -19.40 -11.45
CA LEU A 48 7.17 -18.26 -10.63
C LEU A 48 6.06 -17.72 -9.72
N GLN A 49 4.93 -18.42 -9.60
CA GLN A 49 3.76 -17.94 -8.85
C GLN A 49 4.01 -17.72 -7.36
N GLN A 50 5.03 -18.35 -6.77
CA GLN A 50 5.39 -18.15 -5.35
C GLN A 50 6.36 -16.98 -5.13
N ASN A 51 6.79 -16.26 -6.19
CA ASN A 51 7.70 -15.13 -6.05
C ASN A 51 6.97 -13.90 -5.48
N PRO A 52 7.30 -13.42 -4.26
CA PRO A 52 6.57 -12.33 -3.62
C PRO A 52 6.65 -10.99 -4.36
N PHE A 53 7.76 -10.72 -5.05
CA PHE A 53 7.94 -9.50 -5.83
C PHE A 53 7.00 -9.48 -7.05
N LEU A 54 6.96 -10.59 -7.80
CA LEU A 54 6.05 -10.70 -8.95
C LEU A 54 4.59 -10.66 -8.52
N ALA A 55 4.26 -11.32 -7.40
CA ALA A 55 2.93 -11.28 -6.84
C ALA A 55 2.50 -9.87 -6.40
N THR A 56 3.39 -9.11 -5.76
CA THR A 56 3.14 -7.70 -5.38
C THR A 56 2.84 -6.84 -6.60
N ASN A 57 3.59 -7.03 -7.69
CA ASN A 57 3.36 -6.32 -8.95
C ASN A 57 2.04 -6.73 -9.61
N LEU A 58 1.70 -8.02 -9.61
CA LEU A 58 0.45 -8.54 -10.15
C LEU A 58 -0.78 -8.06 -9.37
N ILE A 59 -0.73 -8.07 -8.03
CA ILE A 59 -1.77 -7.50 -7.14
C ILE A 59 -1.99 -6.03 -7.52
N SER A 60 -0.92 -5.24 -7.52
CA SER A 60 -0.98 -3.82 -7.85
C SER A 60 -1.53 -3.56 -9.25
N ALA A 61 -1.13 -4.36 -10.24
CA ALA A 61 -1.60 -4.25 -11.62
C ALA A 61 -3.09 -4.61 -11.75
N TYR A 62 -3.56 -5.68 -11.10
CA TYR A 62 -4.98 -6.04 -11.11
C TYR A 62 -5.85 -5.00 -10.40
N ASP A 63 -5.37 -4.42 -9.31
CA ASP A 63 -6.07 -3.35 -8.60
C ASP A 63 -6.17 -2.07 -9.45
N LEU A 64 -5.12 -1.76 -10.23
CA LEU A 64 -5.14 -0.67 -11.22
C LEU A 64 -6.13 -0.95 -12.36
N CYS A 65 -6.23 -2.20 -12.82
CA CYS A 65 -7.23 -2.58 -13.83
C CYS A 65 -8.68 -2.66 -13.28
N GLY A 66 -8.93 -2.30 -12.02
CA GLY A 66 -10.25 -2.40 -11.39
C GLY A 66 -10.72 -3.84 -11.17
N ASN A 67 -9.80 -4.80 -11.04
CA ASN A 67 -10.12 -6.21 -10.81
C ASN A 67 -9.60 -6.71 -9.43
N PRO A 68 -10.22 -6.25 -8.32
CA PRO A 68 -9.80 -6.61 -6.96
C PRO A 68 -10.00 -8.10 -6.67
N THR A 69 -10.87 -8.79 -7.41
CA THR A 69 -11.08 -10.24 -7.30
C THR A 69 -9.82 -11.00 -7.71
N LYS A 70 -9.23 -10.68 -8.87
CA LYS A 70 -7.98 -11.31 -9.32
C LYS A 70 -6.79 -10.92 -8.45
N SER A 71 -6.74 -9.67 -7.99
CA SER A 71 -5.74 -9.23 -7.00
C SER A 71 -5.79 -10.10 -5.73
N LYS A 72 -6.98 -10.30 -5.15
CA LYS A 72 -7.19 -11.23 -4.04
C LYS A 72 -6.76 -12.67 -4.38
N LEU A 73 -7.06 -13.18 -5.58
CA LEU A 73 -6.66 -14.55 -5.96
C LEU A 73 -5.14 -14.73 -5.96
N VAL A 74 -4.39 -13.79 -6.55
CA VAL A 74 -2.91 -13.79 -6.54
C VAL A 74 -2.39 -13.74 -5.10
N PHE A 75 -2.99 -12.90 -4.26
CA PHE A 75 -2.60 -12.82 -2.85
C PHE A 75 -2.81 -14.16 -2.12
N HIS A 76 -3.93 -14.85 -2.36
CA HIS A 76 -4.22 -16.13 -1.71
C HIS A 76 -3.35 -17.27 -2.25
N SER A 77 -2.89 -17.22 -3.50
CA SER A 77 -2.03 -18.25 -4.08
C SER A 77 -0.62 -18.27 -3.48
N ILE A 78 -0.16 -17.18 -2.87
CA ILE A 78 1.13 -17.13 -2.16
C ILE A 78 1.02 -17.81 -0.81
N GLU A 79 1.88 -18.78 -0.54
CA GLU A 79 1.91 -19.49 0.76
C GLU A 79 2.37 -18.57 1.90
N LEU A 80 3.55 -17.95 1.73
CA LEU A 80 4.17 -17.08 2.73
C LEU A 80 3.95 -15.60 2.39
N LYS A 81 2.97 -14.99 3.07
CA LYS A 81 2.58 -13.59 2.84
C LYS A 81 3.47 -12.64 3.64
N SER A 82 4.34 -11.92 2.95
CA SER A 82 5.15 -10.83 3.54
C SER A 82 4.30 -9.57 3.80
N VAL A 83 4.80 -8.67 4.67
CA VAL A 83 4.15 -7.37 4.93
C VAL A 83 3.97 -6.55 3.64
N TYR A 84 4.86 -6.68 2.66
CA TYR A 84 4.76 -6.00 1.36
C TYR A 84 3.55 -6.47 0.54
N LEU A 85 3.22 -7.76 0.55
CA LEU A 85 2.04 -8.29 -0.15
C LEU A 85 0.75 -7.77 0.49
N TRP A 86 0.70 -7.74 1.82
CA TRP A 86 -0.41 -7.13 2.55
C TRP A 86 -0.55 -5.64 2.24
N ASN A 87 0.56 -4.89 2.27
CA ASN A 87 0.60 -3.47 1.97
C ASN A 87 0.10 -3.20 0.54
N SER A 88 0.50 -4.01 -0.43
CA SER A 88 0.03 -3.91 -1.81
C SER A 88 -1.48 -4.10 -1.91
N LEU A 89 -2.02 -5.15 -1.28
CA LEU A 89 -3.45 -5.44 -1.29
C LEU A 89 -4.25 -4.35 -0.55
N ILE A 90 -3.82 -3.93 0.65
CA ILE A 90 -4.48 -2.84 1.41
C ILE A 90 -4.51 -1.55 0.57
N ASN A 91 -3.39 -1.18 -0.06
CA ASN A 91 -3.32 -0.01 -0.92
C ASN A 91 -4.25 -0.10 -2.13
N GLY A 92 -4.37 -1.29 -2.73
CA GLY A 92 -5.31 -1.54 -3.82
C GLY A 92 -6.76 -1.22 -3.41
N TYR A 93 -7.16 -1.66 -2.22
CA TYR A 93 -8.49 -1.41 -1.68
C TYR A 93 -8.71 0.07 -1.34
N VAL A 94 -7.72 0.72 -0.72
CA VAL A 94 -7.75 2.16 -0.42
C VAL A 94 -7.87 2.99 -1.69
N ARG A 95 -7.13 2.64 -2.76
CA ARG A 95 -7.18 3.32 -4.06
C ARG A 95 -8.55 3.20 -4.72
N ASN A 96 -9.20 2.05 -4.54
CA ASN A 96 -10.54 1.79 -5.04
C ASN A 96 -11.66 2.27 -4.10
N PHE A 97 -11.33 3.07 -3.08
CA PHE A 97 -12.27 3.64 -2.10
C PHE A 97 -13.04 2.59 -1.26
N VAL A 98 -12.53 1.36 -1.19
CA VAL A 98 -13.11 0.23 -0.47
C VAL A 98 -12.51 0.16 0.94
N TYR A 99 -12.82 1.16 1.77
CA TYR A 99 -12.11 1.41 3.04
C TYR A 99 -12.40 0.40 4.15
N ASN A 100 -13.63 -0.15 4.22
CA ASN A 100 -13.99 -1.11 5.27
C ASN A 100 -13.21 -2.42 5.07
N GLU A 101 -13.21 -2.95 3.85
CA GLU A 101 -12.50 -4.17 3.50
C GLU A 101 -10.97 -3.96 3.54
N ALA A 102 -10.48 -2.74 3.23
CA ALA A 102 -9.07 -2.40 3.48
C ALA A 102 -8.71 -2.50 4.98
N PHE A 103 -9.62 -2.08 5.86
CA PHE A 103 -9.42 -2.17 7.30
C PHE A 103 -9.49 -3.63 7.79
N GLU A 104 -10.45 -4.42 7.30
CA GLU A 104 -10.52 -5.86 7.58
C GLU A 104 -9.23 -6.59 7.19
N LEU A 105 -8.61 -6.22 6.06
CA LEU A 105 -7.31 -6.75 5.65
C LEU A 105 -6.20 -6.38 6.63
N PHE A 106 -6.20 -5.16 7.18
CA PHE A 106 -5.26 -4.75 8.22
C PHE A 106 -5.46 -5.54 9.52
N GLU A 107 -6.70 -5.77 9.94
CA GLU A 107 -6.99 -6.60 11.11
C GLU A 107 -6.54 -8.05 10.88
N LYS A 108 -6.78 -8.59 9.68
CA LYS A 108 -6.30 -9.92 9.30
C LYS A 108 -4.77 -10.01 9.32
N LEU A 109 -4.05 -9.00 8.80
CA LEU A 109 -2.59 -8.91 8.92
C LEU A 109 -2.16 -8.99 10.39
N CYS A 110 -2.83 -8.24 11.27
CA CYS A 110 -2.51 -8.22 12.70
C CYS A 110 -2.77 -9.58 13.38
N ASN A 111 -3.81 -10.30 12.95
CA ASN A 111 -4.18 -11.62 13.49
C ASN A 111 -3.30 -12.76 12.95
N CYS A 112 -2.67 -12.57 11.79
CA CYS A 112 -1.73 -13.55 11.21
C CYS A 112 -0.31 -13.48 11.80
N ASN A 113 -0.10 -12.80 12.93
CA ASN A 113 1.21 -12.56 13.55
C ASN A 113 2.24 -11.88 12.63
N VAL A 114 1.79 -11.21 11.56
CA VAL A 114 2.64 -10.36 10.73
C VAL A 114 2.66 -8.98 11.35
N LEU A 115 3.84 -8.44 11.62
CA LEU A 115 3.98 -7.09 12.17
C LEU A 115 3.76 -6.05 11.07
N PRO A 116 2.80 -5.12 11.23
CA PRO A 116 2.68 -3.98 10.33
C PRO A 116 3.92 -3.10 10.46
N ASP A 117 4.40 -2.55 9.35
CA ASP A 117 5.49 -1.58 9.33
C ASP A 117 4.93 -0.15 9.48
N ASP A 118 5.84 0.83 9.56
CA ASP A 118 5.49 2.25 9.62
C ASP A 118 4.66 2.69 8.40
N TYR A 119 4.96 2.13 7.22
CA TYR A 119 4.19 2.35 6.00
C TYR A 119 2.75 1.81 6.10
N THR A 120 2.55 0.58 6.60
CA THR A 120 1.22 0.00 6.85
C THR A 120 0.43 0.91 7.77
N LEU A 121 1.01 1.29 8.92
CA LEU A 121 0.32 2.09 9.94
C LEU A 121 -0.01 3.49 9.42
N ALA A 122 0.91 4.14 8.70
CA ALA A 122 0.69 5.44 8.10
C ALA A 122 -0.42 5.39 7.04
N THR A 123 -0.45 4.33 6.22
CA THR A 123 -1.50 4.12 5.22
C THR A 123 -2.86 3.93 5.89
N VAL A 124 -2.95 3.05 6.88
CA VAL A 124 -4.21 2.76 7.58
C VAL A 124 -4.70 3.95 8.40
N ALA A 125 -3.81 4.69 9.05
CA ALA A 125 -4.15 5.92 9.77
C ALA A 125 -4.89 6.93 8.85
N LYS A 126 -4.40 7.14 7.62
CA LYS A 126 -4.97 8.09 6.66
C LYS A 126 -6.42 7.81 6.28
N PHE A 127 -6.82 6.54 6.20
CA PHE A 127 -8.19 6.17 5.82
C PHE A 127 -9.05 5.70 6.99
N SER A 128 -8.49 5.36 8.16
CA SER A 128 -9.24 4.87 9.32
C SER A 128 -10.35 5.82 9.79
N GLY A 129 -10.19 7.14 9.55
CA GLY A 129 -11.24 8.13 9.81
C GLY A 129 -12.49 7.99 8.92
N LYS A 130 -12.40 7.28 7.80
CA LYS A 130 -13.50 7.01 6.86
C LYS A 130 -14.24 5.68 7.14
N VAL A 131 -13.78 4.91 8.13
CA VAL A 131 -14.32 3.58 8.46
C VAL A 131 -15.28 3.71 9.66
N HIS A 132 -14.76 3.63 10.88
CA HIS A 132 -15.53 3.82 12.12
C HIS A 132 -14.62 4.26 13.27
N LEU A 133 -15.20 4.83 14.34
CA LEU A 133 -14.43 5.38 15.48
C LEU A 133 -13.47 4.36 16.12
N VAL A 134 -13.86 3.08 16.19
CA VAL A 134 -13.05 2.01 16.78
C VAL A 134 -11.77 1.75 15.96
N ALA A 135 -11.82 1.93 14.64
CA ALA A 135 -10.70 1.69 13.73
C ALA A 135 -9.55 2.64 14.05
N ARG A 136 -9.85 3.92 14.23
CA ARG A 136 -8.89 4.96 14.58
C ARG A 136 -8.11 4.63 15.84
N LYS A 137 -8.83 4.26 16.90
CA LYS A 137 -8.24 3.85 18.19
C LYS A 137 -7.45 2.55 18.05
N SER A 138 -7.93 1.60 17.26
CA SER A 138 -7.24 0.34 16.97
C SER A 138 -5.90 0.58 16.28
N VAL A 139 -5.84 1.47 15.28
CA VAL A 139 -4.60 1.82 14.57
C VAL A 139 -3.59 2.46 15.51
N HIS A 140 -3.99 3.46 16.31
CA HIS A 140 -3.09 4.08 17.28
C HIS A 140 -2.65 3.07 18.36
N GLY A 141 -3.57 2.29 18.91
CA GLY A 141 -3.23 1.24 19.87
C GLY A 141 -2.24 0.23 19.29
N LYS A 142 -2.40 -0.16 18.02
CA LYS A 142 -1.46 -1.04 17.33
C LYS A 142 -0.11 -0.35 17.14
N SER A 143 -0.05 0.92 16.72
CA SER A 143 1.21 1.65 16.50
C SER A 143 2.03 1.78 17.78
N ILE A 144 1.40 1.98 18.93
CA ILE A 144 2.07 1.97 20.24
C ILE A 144 2.66 0.58 20.50
N ARG A 145 1.87 -0.48 20.36
CA ARG A 145 2.29 -1.87 20.66
C ARG A 145 3.45 -2.36 19.81
N VAL A 146 3.55 -1.91 18.56
CA VAL A 146 4.67 -2.27 17.67
C VAL A 146 5.83 -1.26 17.70
N GLY A 147 5.75 -0.21 18.53
CA GLY A 147 6.82 0.76 18.72
C GLY A 147 6.93 1.87 17.66
N TYR A 148 5.95 2.00 16.76
CA TYR A 148 6.00 2.97 15.65
C TYR A 148 5.29 4.30 15.93
N VAL A 149 4.58 4.45 17.06
CA VAL A 149 3.80 5.69 17.34
C VAL A 149 4.64 6.97 17.26
N LEU A 150 5.90 6.90 17.69
CA LEU A 150 6.83 8.05 17.69
C LEU A 150 7.56 8.25 16.35
N HIS A 151 7.41 7.33 15.39
CA HIS A 151 8.00 7.51 14.07
C HIS A 151 7.27 8.65 13.37
N THR A 152 8.03 9.63 12.89
CA THR A 152 7.51 10.86 12.26
C THR A 152 6.49 10.56 11.15
N VAL A 153 6.69 9.49 10.37
CA VAL A 153 5.77 9.07 9.29
C VAL A 153 4.39 8.65 9.83
N VAL A 154 4.37 7.89 10.92
CA VAL A 154 3.12 7.40 11.55
C VAL A 154 2.45 8.53 12.32
N ALA A 155 3.20 9.28 13.12
CA ALA A 155 2.69 10.43 13.87
C ALA A 155 2.05 11.48 12.93
N ASN A 156 2.72 11.82 11.82
CA ASN A 156 2.19 12.73 10.80
C ASN A 156 0.91 12.20 10.13
N SER A 157 0.67 10.89 10.15
CA SER A 157 -0.55 10.28 9.60
C SER A 157 -1.67 10.16 10.65
N LEU A 158 -1.33 10.03 11.94
CA LEU A 158 -2.28 9.98 13.05
C LEU A 158 -2.86 11.36 13.41
N MET A 159 -2.06 12.43 13.32
CA MET A 159 -2.52 13.79 13.66
C MET A 159 -3.74 14.23 12.83
N PRO A 160 -3.72 14.21 11.48
CA PRO A 160 -4.87 14.62 10.69
C PRO A 160 -6.10 13.72 10.94
N MET A 161 -5.88 12.46 11.31
CA MET A 161 -6.96 11.54 11.68
C MET A 161 -7.66 11.97 12.98
N TYR A 162 -6.90 12.40 13.99
CA TYR A 162 -7.48 12.93 15.24
C TYR A 162 -8.15 14.29 15.05
N CYS A 163 -7.47 15.20 14.36
CA CYS A 163 -7.95 16.55 14.09
C CYS A 163 -9.27 16.54 13.28
N LYS A 164 -9.39 15.71 12.23
CA LYS A 164 -10.64 15.53 11.46
C LYS A 164 -11.82 14.95 12.26
N CYS A 165 -11.54 14.36 13.42
CA CYS A 165 -12.55 13.79 14.29
C CYS A 165 -12.86 14.68 15.50
N GLY A 166 -12.39 15.93 15.49
CA GLY A 166 -12.61 16.90 16.56
C GLY A 166 -11.83 16.59 17.84
N ASN A 167 -10.94 15.60 17.84
CA ASN A 167 -10.15 15.24 19.02
C ASN A 167 -8.78 15.92 18.97
N PHE A 168 -8.81 17.25 19.09
CA PHE A 168 -7.62 18.10 19.06
C PHE A 168 -6.67 17.83 20.23
N GLY A 169 -7.20 17.36 21.36
CA GLY A 169 -6.38 16.98 22.52
C GLY A 169 -5.43 15.83 22.19
N GLU A 170 -5.94 14.75 21.60
CA GLU A 170 -5.10 13.63 21.16
C GLU A 170 -4.20 14.01 19.98
N CYS A 171 -4.68 14.85 19.05
CA CYS A 171 -3.87 15.41 17.96
C CYS A 171 -2.63 16.13 18.51
N ARG A 172 -2.83 17.00 19.51
CA ARG A 172 -1.77 17.74 20.21
C ARG A 172 -0.83 16.82 20.99
N LYS A 173 -1.35 15.85 21.74
CA LYS A 173 -0.52 14.89 22.48
C LYS A 173 0.44 14.13 21.56
N VAL A 174 -0.07 13.60 20.44
CA VAL A 174 0.76 12.92 19.43
C VAL A 174 1.88 13.83 18.96
N PHE A 175 1.59 15.11 18.64
CA PHE A 175 2.61 16.08 18.22
C PHE A 175 3.65 16.39 19.31
N GLU A 176 3.19 16.54 20.56
CA GLU A 176 4.03 16.87 21.72
C GLU A 176 4.99 15.72 22.06
N GLU A 177 4.56 14.47 21.92
CA GLU A 177 5.37 13.28 22.18
C GLU A 177 6.42 12.98 21.09
N MET A 178 6.33 13.60 19.91
CA MET A 178 7.31 13.39 18.83
C MET A 178 8.71 13.90 19.22
N ALA A 179 9.69 12.99 19.24
CA ALA A 179 11.09 13.33 19.48
C ALA A 179 11.71 14.17 18.35
N GLN A 180 11.26 13.95 17.10
CA GLN A 180 11.73 14.65 15.91
C GLN A 180 10.53 15.12 15.07
N ARG A 181 10.49 16.43 14.79
CA ARG A 181 9.43 17.07 14.01
C ARG A 181 10.01 17.62 12.72
N ASN A 182 9.31 17.41 11.61
CA ASN A 182 9.68 17.96 10.32
C ASN A 182 8.60 18.91 9.79
N VAL A 183 8.81 19.47 8.60
CA VAL A 183 7.83 20.33 7.91
C VAL A 183 6.46 19.63 7.82
N GLY A 184 6.44 18.32 7.57
CA GLY A 184 5.21 17.52 7.56
C GLY A 184 4.49 17.49 8.91
N SER A 185 5.22 17.48 10.03
CA SER A 185 4.64 17.49 11.38
C SER A 185 3.95 18.81 11.70
N TRP A 186 4.60 19.94 11.36
CA TRP A 186 4.03 21.27 11.53
C TRP A 186 2.80 21.49 10.64
N ASN A 187 2.85 21.02 9.38
CA ASN A 187 1.70 21.07 8.49
C ASN A 187 0.54 20.23 9.01
N ALA A 188 0.83 19.06 9.60
CA ALA A 188 -0.19 18.12 10.08
C ALA A 188 -0.92 18.61 11.34
N ILE A 189 -0.27 19.36 12.23
CA ILE A 189 -0.91 19.87 13.46
C ILE A 189 -1.77 21.13 13.21
N THR A 190 -1.51 21.87 12.13
CA THR A 190 -2.26 23.07 11.74
C THR A 190 -3.37 22.81 10.71
N ALA A 191 -3.44 21.60 10.15
CA ALA A 191 -4.43 21.20 9.14
C ALA A 191 -5.76 20.75 9.76
#